data_AF-A0AAV9ZCE5-F1
#
_entry.id   AF-A0AAV9ZCE5-F1
#
_cell.length_a   1.000
_cell.length_b   1.000
_cell.length_c   1.000
_cell.angle_alpha   90.00
_cell.angle_beta   90.00
_cell.angle_gamma   90.00
#
_symmetry.space_group_name_H-M   'P 1'
#
loop_
_entity.id
_entity.type
_entity.pdbx_description
1 polymer ?
#
loop_
_entity_poly.entity_id
_entity_poly.type
_entity_poly.pdbx_seq_one_letter_code
_entity_poly.pdbx_strand_id
1 'polypeptide(L)'
;MLDFMEADRALIAEQDAKILDLEAQITALQSSISELRAAKQPVQQRLDSYRYPVLTLPNEIIGEIFLRFLPPYPKPPPPTGILSPTSLTQICRQWRNIALSTPALWRAIDVDSAAITAYQWMQAEYTASLLQLWLERSSPYPLSIRVVRFDPSAPLLSILLSHQARWEHFEATCYNARVLVNLALDAPMPLLRSFSLHFTCEELGDPKRSILQNAPLLRTVSVDDCGVLGVTLPWSQLTSLNLRCLYPEECMSIFQHALRLVHCTLHLWDGSEAPQGDDQSDHAQEDVVLPCLETLIIQPSSDVDPEFLTRLIMPALLHLSLPEAFLTWPEDDPIPYLKELLAKYGCQLQELQIFDASAAESLYRSAFPSIVLP
;
A
#
# COMPACT_ATOMS: atom_id res chain seq x y z
N MET A 1 -14.88 83.55 -47.73
CA MET A 1 -15.05 82.42 -48.68
C MET A 1 -13.70 81.96 -49.21
N LEU A 2 -12.83 82.89 -49.65
CA LEU A 2 -11.45 82.58 -50.05
C LEU A 2 -10.57 82.07 -48.88
N ASP A 3 -10.63 82.69 -47.69
CA ASP A 3 -9.84 82.24 -46.51
C ASP A 3 -10.21 80.83 -46.00
N PHE A 4 -11.47 80.41 -46.16
CA PHE A 4 -11.92 79.08 -45.76
C PHE A 4 -11.40 77.99 -46.72
N MET A 5 -11.29 78.30 -48.01
CA MET A 5 -10.76 77.38 -49.02
C MET A 5 -9.24 77.20 -48.94
N GLU A 6 -8.52 78.22 -48.46
CA GLU A 6 -7.08 78.12 -48.20
C GLU A 6 -6.78 77.30 -46.94
N ALA A 7 -7.57 77.45 -45.88
CA ALA A 7 -7.46 76.64 -44.67
C ALA A 7 -7.74 75.15 -44.94
N ASP A 8 -8.77 74.84 -45.73
CA ASP A 8 -9.08 73.46 -46.12
C ASP A 8 -7.98 72.84 -47.00
N ARG A 9 -7.36 73.62 -47.91
CA ARG A 9 -6.22 73.14 -48.72
C ARG A 9 -4.97 72.85 -47.89
N ALA A 10 -4.69 73.68 -46.89
CA ALA A 10 -3.56 73.47 -45.99
C ALA A 10 -3.77 72.20 -45.14
N LEU A 11 -4.99 71.99 -44.64
CA LEU A 11 -5.36 70.80 -43.88
C LEU A 11 -5.25 69.52 -44.73
N ILE A 12 -5.72 69.55 -45.98
CA ILE A 12 -5.60 68.40 -46.90
C ILE A 12 -4.13 68.07 -47.17
N ALA A 13 -3.29 69.07 -47.42
CA ALA A 13 -1.85 68.85 -47.65
C ALA A 13 -1.13 68.27 -46.41
N GLU A 14 -1.52 68.68 -45.20
CA GLU A 14 -1.00 68.12 -43.96
C GLU A 14 -1.42 66.64 -43.77
N GLN A 15 -2.67 66.31 -44.07
CA GLN A 15 -3.17 64.94 -44.00
C GLN A 15 -2.52 64.03 -45.05
N ASP A 16 -2.34 64.52 -46.28
CA ASP A 16 -1.66 63.77 -47.35
C ASP A 16 -0.19 63.49 -46.98
N ALA A 17 0.52 64.48 -46.41
CA ALA A 17 1.88 64.27 -45.92
C ALA A 17 1.94 63.23 -44.80
N LYS A 18 0.93 63.21 -43.92
CA LYS A 18 0.83 62.23 -42.83
C LYS A 18 0.50 60.82 -43.33
N ILE A 19 -0.35 60.69 -44.36
CA ILE A 19 -0.62 59.42 -45.02
C ILE A 19 0.66 58.87 -45.64
N LEU A 20 1.42 59.72 -46.34
CA LEU A 20 2.66 59.34 -47.02
C LEU A 20 3.73 58.86 -46.02
N ASP A 21 3.85 59.53 -44.87
CA ASP A 21 4.71 59.09 -43.78
C ASP A 21 4.26 57.74 -43.19
N LEU A 22 2.96 57.56 -42.96
CA LEU A 22 2.42 56.29 -42.46
C LEU A 22 2.62 55.14 -43.46
N GLU A 23 2.47 55.37 -44.77
CA GLU A 23 2.74 54.38 -45.82
C GLU A 23 4.22 53.98 -45.86
N ALA A 24 5.14 54.95 -45.69
CA ALA A 24 6.57 54.68 -45.57
C ALA A 24 6.87 53.82 -44.32
N GLN A 25 6.26 54.14 -43.19
CA GLN A 25 6.40 53.36 -41.95
C GLN A 25 5.84 51.93 -42.10
N ILE A 26 4.68 51.76 -42.74
CA ILE A 26 4.09 50.44 -43.04
C ILE A 26 5.06 49.62 -43.90
N THR A 27 5.62 50.23 -44.93
CA THR A 27 6.55 49.55 -45.85
C THR A 27 7.83 49.12 -45.12
N ALA A 28 8.39 49.99 -44.27
CA ALA A 28 9.56 49.67 -43.46
C ALA A 28 9.29 48.53 -42.47
N LEU A 29 8.14 48.55 -41.78
CA LEU A 29 7.72 47.48 -40.87
C LEU A 29 7.49 46.16 -41.60
N GLN A 30 6.90 46.18 -42.80
CA GLN A 30 6.71 44.98 -43.61
C GLN A 30 8.04 44.35 -44.03
N SER A 31 9.03 45.17 -44.43
CA SER A 31 10.40 44.69 -44.71
C SER A 31 11.00 44.02 -43.47
N SER A 32 10.92 44.70 -42.32
CA SER A 32 11.47 44.19 -41.06
C SER A 32 10.80 42.88 -40.61
N ILE A 33 9.48 42.75 -40.78
CA ILE A 33 8.75 41.50 -40.54
C ILE A 33 9.24 40.38 -41.47
N SER A 34 9.48 40.69 -42.75
CA SER A 34 9.95 39.70 -43.72
C SER A 34 11.36 39.19 -43.38
N GLU A 35 12.26 40.07 -42.98
CA GLU A 35 13.62 39.75 -42.54
C GLU A 35 13.61 38.88 -41.29
N LEU A 36 12.80 39.25 -40.29
CA LEU A 36 12.66 38.46 -39.06
C LEU A 36 12.06 37.08 -39.34
N ARG A 37 11.13 36.95 -40.29
CA ARG A 37 10.59 35.65 -40.72
C ARG A 37 11.64 34.80 -41.42
N ALA A 38 12.43 35.40 -42.32
CA ALA A 38 13.52 34.72 -43.00
C ALA A 38 14.61 34.25 -42.01
N ALA A 39 14.95 35.07 -41.02
CA ALA A 39 15.89 34.73 -39.96
C ALA A 39 15.35 33.66 -38.99
N LYS A 40 14.03 33.66 -38.71
CA LYS A 40 13.37 32.62 -37.91
C LYS A 40 13.41 31.25 -38.58
N GLN A 41 13.26 31.19 -39.90
CA GLN A 41 13.12 29.94 -40.66
C GLN A 41 14.26 28.92 -40.42
N PRO A 42 15.56 29.27 -40.51
CA PRO A 42 16.65 28.32 -40.27
C PRO A 42 16.74 27.88 -38.79
N VAL A 43 16.38 28.76 -37.84
CA VAL A 43 16.33 28.39 -36.41
C VAL A 43 15.23 27.36 -36.17
N GLN A 44 14.05 27.55 -36.77
CA GLN A 44 12.95 26.61 -36.71
C GLN A 44 13.34 25.25 -37.31
N GLN A 45 13.98 25.24 -38.49
CA GLN A 45 14.45 24.00 -39.13
C GLN A 45 15.47 23.24 -38.28
N ARG A 46 16.39 23.94 -37.61
CA ARG A 46 17.34 23.32 -36.67
C ARG A 46 16.61 22.69 -35.50
N LEU A 47 15.62 23.37 -34.93
CA LEU A 47 14.80 22.81 -33.84
C LEU A 47 14.00 21.58 -34.30
N ASP A 48 13.42 21.62 -35.50
CA ASP A 48 12.68 20.50 -36.07
C ASP A 48 13.58 19.27 -36.35
N SER A 49 14.88 19.50 -36.59
CA SER A 49 15.88 18.42 -36.70
C SER A 49 16.18 17.73 -35.36
N TYR A 50 16.01 18.44 -34.23
CA TYR A 50 16.06 17.85 -32.90
C TYR A 50 14.73 17.19 -32.57
N ARG A 51 14.48 16.01 -33.15
CA ARG A 51 13.39 15.15 -32.67
C ARG A 51 13.71 14.69 -31.27
N TYR A 52 12.97 15.20 -30.28
CA TYR A 52 13.03 14.67 -28.92
C TYR A 52 12.66 13.18 -28.97
N PRO A 53 13.57 12.25 -28.61
CA PRO A 53 13.36 10.82 -28.79
C PRO A 53 12.07 10.32 -28.13
N VAL A 54 11.73 10.89 -26.96
CA VAL A 54 10.53 10.54 -26.19
C VAL A 54 9.21 10.88 -26.89
N LEU A 55 9.21 11.80 -27.86
CA LEU A 55 8.03 12.14 -28.67
C LEU A 55 7.91 11.24 -29.91
N THR A 56 8.92 10.42 -30.20
CA THR A 56 8.93 9.49 -31.33
C THR A 56 8.69 8.04 -30.92
N LEU A 57 8.67 7.76 -29.62
CA LEU A 57 8.38 6.43 -29.10
C LEU A 57 6.90 6.08 -29.32
N PRO A 58 6.59 4.80 -29.59
CA PRO A 58 5.22 4.30 -29.54
C PRO A 58 4.59 4.57 -28.17
N ASN A 59 3.27 4.77 -28.16
CA ASN A 59 2.53 5.10 -26.93
C ASN A 59 2.66 3.99 -25.87
N GLU A 60 2.77 2.73 -26.30
CA GLU A 60 2.94 1.56 -25.45
C GLU A 60 4.26 1.62 -24.68
N ILE A 61 5.35 2.02 -25.36
CA ILE A 61 6.67 2.15 -24.74
C ILE A 61 6.68 3.31 -23.73
N ILE A 62 6.02 4.42 -24.07
CA ILE A 62 5.86 5.54 -23.14
C ILE A 62 5.03 5.11 -21.91
N GLY A 63 3.96 4.34 -22.11
CA GLY A 63 3.16 3.77 -21.03
C GLY A 63 3.97 2.86 -20.10
N GLU A 64 4.84 2.01 -20.64
CA GLU A 64 5.76 1.19 -19.85
C GLU A 64 6.78 2.05 -19.07
N ILE A 65 7.32 3.10 -19.69
CA ILE A 65 8.19 4.06 -18.99
C ILE A 65 7.44 4.71 -17.83
N PHE A 66 6.17 5.09 -18.03
CA PHE A 66 5.33 5.66 -16.97
C PHE A 66 5.11 4.68 -15.83
N LEU A 67 4.88 3.40 -16.10
CA LEU A 67 4.73 2.37 -15.08
C LEU A 67 6.01 2.18 -14.26
N ARG A 68 7.18 2.30 -14.90
CA ARG A 68 8.49 2.23 -14.22
C ARG A 68 8.86 3.51 -13.47
N PHE A 69 8.22 4.63 -13.79
CA PHE A 69 8.38 5.89 -13.06
C PHE A 69 7.65 5.88 -11.71
N LEU A 70 6.58 5.10 -11.56
CA LEU A 70 5.84 4.98 -10.31
C LEU A 70 6.52 4.00 -9.33
N PRO A 71 6.20 4.04 -8.02
CA PRO A 71 6.59 2.98 -7.12
C PRO A 71 6.10 1.61 -7.63
N PRO A 72 6.88 0.54 -7.44
CA PRO A 72 6.47 -0.79 -7.87
C PRO A 72 5.14 -1.20 -7.22
N TYR A 73 4.17 -1.61 -8.04
CA TYR A 73 2.91 -2.20 -7.57
C TYR A 73 3.20 -3.37 -6.61
N PRO A 74 2.48 -3.53 -5.48
CA PRO A 74 1.23 -2.87 -5.11
C PRO A 74 1.39 -1.54 -4.34
N LYS A 75 2.60 -0.99 -4.21
CA LYS A 75 2.80 0.25 -3.45
C LYS A 75 2.12 1.43 -4.15
N PRO A 76 1.22 2.17 -3.49
CA PRO A 76 0.55 3.31 -4.10
C PRO A 76 1.52 4.49 -4.32
N PRO A 77 1.46 5.16 -5.47
CA PRO A 77 2.15 6.41 -5.71
C PRO A 77 1.55 7.54 -4.87
N PRO A 78 2.28 8.64 -4.65
CA PRO A 78 1.67 9.85 -4.13
C PRO A 78 0.60 10.38 -5.11
N PRO A 79 -0.45 11.04 -4.61
CA PRO A 79 -1.57 11.52 -5.42
C PRO A 79 -1.18 12.69 -6.32
N THR A 80 -0.14 13.45 -5.93
CA THR A 80 0.44 14.57 -6.66
C THR A 80 1.96 14.59 -6.46
N GLY A 81 2.67 15.35 -7.30
CA GLY A 81 4.13 15.51 -7.19
C GLY A 81 4.96 14.43 -7.90
N ILE A 82 6.21 14.28 -7.47
CA ILE A 82 7.17 13.33 -8.06
C ILE A 82 6.68 11.91 -7.82
N LEU A 83 6.87 11.02 -8.80
CA LEU A 83 6.38 9.63 -8.80
C LEU A 83 4.85 9.51 -8.80
N SER A 84 4.12 10.56 -9.16
CA SER A 84 2.65 10.54 -9.25
C SER A 84 2.15 10.38 -10.69
N PRO A 85 1.12 9.56 -10.95
CA PRO A 85 0.51 9.48 -12.29
C PRO A 85 -0.12 10.80 -12.72
N THR A 86 -0.59 11.64 -11.79
CA THR A 86 -1.13 12.96 -12.13
C THR A 86 -0.05 13.90 -12.69
N SER A 87 1.20 13.81 -12.25
CA SER A 87 2.30 14.62 -12.78
C SER A 87 2.55 14.36 -14.28
N LEU A 88 2.42 13.10 -14.70
CA LEU A 88 2.54 12.69 -16.10
C LEU A 88 1.45 13.33 -16.97
N THR A 89 0.28 13.60 -16.40
CA THR A 89 -0.81 14.29 -17.10
C THR A 89 -0.57 15.79 -17.30
N GLN A 90 0.45 16.38 -16.68
CA GLN A 90 0.69 17.83 -16.74
C GLN A 90 1.86 18.24 -17.64
N ILE A 91 2.58 17.27 -18.23
CA ILE A 91 3.79 17.54 -19.03
C ILE A 91 3.44 18.04 -20.43
N CYS A 92 2.69 17.26 -21.21
CA CYS A 92 2.23 17.67 -22.54
C CYS A 92 0.94 16.94 -22.93
N ARG A 93 0.30 17.35 -24.02
CA ARG A 93 -0.96 16.74 -24.50
C ARG A 93 -0.82 15.25 -24.80
N GLN A 94 0.29 14.83 -25.41
CA GLN A 94 0.54 13.42 -25.73
C GLN A 94 0.64 12.57 -24.45
N TRP A 95 1.45 13.02 -23.48
CA TRP A 95 1.64 12.31 -22.21
C TRP A 95 0.35 12.25 -21.39
N ARG A 96 -0.43 13.34 -21.39
CA ARG A 96 -1.77 13.35 -20.80
C ARG A 96 -2.66 12.28 -21.42
N ASN A 97 -2.71 12.18 -22.74
CA ASN A 97 -3.52 11.17 -23.41
C ASN A 97 -3.06 9.74 -23.04
N ILE A 98 -1.76 9.48 -23.08
CA ILE A 98 -1.19 8.16 -22.75
C ILE A 98 -1.46 7.80 -21.29
N ALA A 99 -1.22 8.72 -20.36
CA ALA A 99 -1.44 8.48 -18.93
C ALA A 99 -2.93 8.22 -18.63
N LEU A 100 -3.84 8.98 -19.24
CA LEU A 100 -5.28 8.79 -19.09
C LEU A 100 -5.77 7.49 -19.76
N SER A 101 -5.13 7.04 -20.84
CA SER A 101 -5.45 5.77 -21.51
C SER A 101 -4.72 4.55 -20.95
N THR A 102 -3.97 4.69 -19.85
CA THR A 102 -3.22 3.60 -19.22
C THR A 102 -3.74 3.33 -17.81
N PRO A 103 -4.80 2.50 -17.66
CA PRO A 103 -5.46 2.29 -16.36
C PRO A 103 -4.54 1.75 -15.25
N ALA A 104 -3.52 0.98 -15.62
CA ALA A 104 -2.55 0.41 -14.69
C ALA A 104 -1.77 1.47 -13.87
N LEU A 105 -1.71 2.72 -14.34
CA LEU A 105 -1.09 3.83 -13.58
C LEU A 105 -1.93 4.28 -12.38
N TRP A 106 -3.23 3.97 -12.37
CA TRP A 106 -4.21 4.51 -11.41
C TRP A 106 -4.70 3.46 -10.40
N ARG A 107 -4.23 2.21 -10.52
CA ARG A 107 -4.77 1.04 -9.79
C ARG A 107 -4.26 0.87 -8.35
N ALA A 108 -3.27 1.66 -7.93
CA ALA A 108 -2.79 1.66 -6.55
C ALA A 108 -3.11 3.01 -5.92
N ILE A 109 -3.85 3.04 -4.82
CA ILE A 109 -4.46 4.24 -4.25
C ILE A 109 -4.07 4.35 -2.77
N ASP A 110 -3.57 5.52 -2.37
CA ASP A 110 -3.36 5.90 -0.98
C ASP A 110 -4.35 7.01 -0.63
N VAL A 111 -5.29 6.72 0.27
CA VAL A 111 -6.37 7.63 0.64
C VAL A 111 -5.88 8.72 1.62
N ASP A 112 -4.82 8.47 2.37
CA ASP A 112 -4.39 9.29 3.51
C ASP A 112 -3.10 10.09 3.29
N SER A 113 -2.61 10.14 2.04
CA SER A 113 -1.39 10.86 1.70
C SER A 113 -1.36 12.28 2.29
N ALA A 114 -0.19 12.67 2.84
CA ALA A 114 0.05 14.01 3.41
C ALA A 114 -0.34 15.14 2.45
N ALA A 115 -0.25 14.91 1.13
CA ALA A 115 -0.66 15.87 0.10
C ALA A 115 -2.19 16.03 -0.01
N ILE A 116 -2.97 14.99 0.30
CA ILE A 116 -4.43 15.05 0.39
C ILE A 116 -4.83 15.69 1.73
N THR A 117 -4.06 15.44 2.79
CA THR A 117 -4.44 15.72 4.19
C THR A 117 -3.85 17.02 4.79
N ALA A 118 -3.05 17.80 4.04
CA ALA A 118 -2.40 19.04 4.50
C ALA A 118 -3.34 20.22 4.88
N TYR A 119 -4.62 20.22 4.49
CA TYR A 119 -5.61 21.29 4.73
C TYR A 119 -6.91 20.77 5.39
N GLN A 120 -6.84 20.47 6.69
CA GLN A 120 -7.84 19.74 7.50
C GLN A 120 -9.32 20.22 7.43
N TRP A 121 -9.63 21.41 6.93
CA TRP A 121 -10.97 22.02 7.03
C TRP A 121 -11.78 22.04 5.71
N MET A 122 -11.26 21.49 4.60
CA MET A 122 -11.91 21.53 3.27
C MET A 122 -11.90 20.19 2.50
N GLN A 123 -11.68 19.06 3.18
CA GLN A 123 -11.03 17.89 2.57
C GLN A 123 -11.90 16.71 2.09
N ALA A 124 -13.06 16.46 2.70
CA ALA A 124 -13.78 15.21 2.46
C ALA A 124 -14.29 15.08 1.01
N GLU A 125 -14.89 16.15 0.46
CA GLU A 125 -15.43 16.16 -0.91
C GLU A 125 -14.32 16.09 -1.98
N TYR A 126 -13.21 16.81 -1.76
CA TYR A 126 -12.07 16.77 -2.66
C TYR A 126 -11.43 15.37 -2.69
N THR A 127 -11.23 14.77 -1.51
CA THR A 127 -10.69 13.42 -1.38
C THR A 127 -11.60 12.40 -2.03
N ALA A 128 -12.92 12.51 -1.83
CA ALA A 128 -13.91 11.64 -2.47
C ALA A 128 -13.88 11.77 -3.99
N SER A 129 -13.80 13.00 -4.52
CA SER A 129 -13.72 13.27 -5.95
C SER A 129 -12.43 12.71 -6.57
N LEU A 130 -11.29 12.88 -5.89
CA LEU A 130 -10.02 12.33 -6.34
C LEU A 130 -10.02 10.81 -6.33
N LEU A 131 -10.59 10.21 -5.26
CA LEU A 131 -10.74 8.77 -5.13
C LEU A 131 -11.60 8.20 -6.26
N GLN A 132 -12.79 8.77 -6.51
CA GLN A 132 -13.66 8.39 -7.62
C GLN A 132 -12.93 8.47 -8.97
N LEU A 133 -12.20 9.55 -9.21
CA LEU A 133 -11.44 9.74 -10.43
C LEU A 133 -10.38 8.65 -10.65
N TRP A 134 -9.69 8.21 -9.60
CA TRP A 134 -8.71 7.12 -9.71
C TRP A 134 -9.38 5.75 -9.88
N LEU A 135 -10.51 5.53 -9.20
CA LEU A 135 -11.31 4.31 -9.34
C LEU A 135 -11.89 4.13 -10.75
N GLU A 136 -12.34 5.22 -11.36
CA GLU A 136 -12.80 5.27 -12.75
C GLU A 136 -11.65 4.99 -13.72
N ARG A 137 -10.53 5.70 -13.59
CA ARG A 137 -9.37 5.57 -14.48
C ARG A 137 -8.67 4.22 -14.38
N SER A 138 -8.73 3.58 -13.22
CA SER A 138 -8.13 2.25 -13.02
C SER A 138 -8.98 1.12 -13.59
N SER A 139 -10.24 1.35 -13.94
CA SER A 139 -11.11 0.30 -14.47
C SER A 139 -10.56 -0.28 -15.78
N PRO A 140 -10.57 -1.61 -15.99
CA PRO A 140 -11.11 -2.67 -15.12
C PRO A 140 -10.07 -3.34 -14.20
N TYR A 141 -8.90 -2.74 -13.98
CA TYR A 141 -7.78 -3.40 -13.30
C TYR A 141 -8.05 -3.67 -11.81
N PRO A 142 -7.39 -4.70 -11.23
CA PRO A 142 -7.44 -4.96 -9.80
C PRO A 142 -6.75 -3.85 -8.98
N LEU A 143 -7.28 -3.57 -7.80
CA LEU A 143 -6.92 -2.43 -6.96
C LEU A 143 -5.97 -2.82 -5.83
N SER A 144 -4.98 -1.96 -5.57
CA SER A 144 -4.26 -1.91 -4.31
C SER A 144 -4.71 -0.67 -3.56
N ILE A 145 -5.25 -0.81 -2.36
CA ILE A 145 -5.81 0.31 -1.58
C ILE A 145 -5.13 0.34 -0.22
N ARG A 146 -4.63 1.52 0.16
CA ARG A 146 -4.15 1.81 1.50
C ARG A 146 -4.95 2.95 2.14
N VAL A 147 -5.37 2.74 3.38
CA VAL A 147 -6.03 3.73 4.25
C VAL A 147 -5.34 3.69 5.62
N VAL A 148 -4.73 4.77 6.06
CA VAL A 148 -3.96 4.86 7.32
C VAL A 148 -4.75 5.53 8.45
N ARG A 149 -5.67 6.46 8.14
CA ARG A 149 -6.50 7.16 9.12
C ARG A 149 -7.96 6.96 8.78
N PHE A 150 -8.40 5.72 8.91
CA PHE A 150 -9.74 5.34 8.56
C PHE A 150 -10.76 5.87 9.58
N ASP A 151 -11.59 6.83 9.16
CA ASP A 151 -12.81 7.24 9.88
C ASP A 151 -14.04 6.51 9.29
N PRO A 152 -14.72 5.65 10.06
CA PRO A 152 -15.89 4.87 9.60
C PRO A 152 -17.10 5.74 9.24
N SER A 153 -17.16 6.96 9.76
CA SER A 153 -18.25 7.89 9.46
C SER A 153 -18.07 8.61 8.12
N ALA A 154 -16.92 8.41 7.45
CA ALA A 154 -16.59 9.11 6.23
C ALA A 154 -17.28 8.52 4.98
N PRO A 155 -17.85 9.37 4.09
CA PRO A 155 -18.43 8.95 2.81
C PRO A 155 -17.49 8.11 1.92
N LEU A 156 -16.17 8.28 2.11
CA LEU A 156 -15.11 7.56 1.40
C LEU A 156 -15.25 6.04 1.50
N LEU A 157 -15.77 5.55 2.63
CA LEU A 157 -15.90 4.13 2.82
C LEU A 157 -16.88 3.50 1.84
N SER A 158 -18.06 4.09 1.71
CA SER A 158 -19.08 3.60 0.77
C SER A 158 -18.54 3.52 -0.67
N ILE A 159 -17.68 4.47 -1.05
CA ILE A 159 -17.02 4.50 -2.36
C ILE A 159 -16.06 3.32 -2.50
N LEU A 160 -15.17 3.08 -1.53
CA LEU A 160 -14.23 1.96 -1.57
C LEU A 160 -14.97 0.60 -1.61
N LEU A 161 -15.98 0.44 -0.77
CA LEU A 161 -16.74 -0.80 -0.66
C LEU A 161 -17.50 -1.14 -1.95
N SER A 162 -17.98 -0.13 -2.68
CA SER A 162 -18.63 -0.32 -3.99
C SER A 162 -17.73 -0.97 -5.05
N HIS A 163 -16.40 -1.02 -4.81
CA HIS A 163 -15.42 -1.63 -5.70
C HIS A 163 -14.71 -2.86 -5.11
N GLN A 164 -15.23 -3.47 -4.02
CA GLN A 164 -14.65 -4.66 -3.36
C GLN A 164 -14.30 -5.80 -4.33
N ALA A 165 -15.13 -6.03 -5.35
CA ALA A 165 -14.89 -7.09 -6.33
C ALA A 165 -13.56 -6.96 -7.10
N ARG A 166 -12.99 -5.75 -7.13
CA ARG A 166 -11.73 -5.44 -7.79
C ARG A 166 -10.53 -5.43 -6.84
N TRP A 167 -10.72 -5.58 -5.53
CA TRP A 167 -9.61 -5.49 -4.57
C TRP A 167 -8.66 -6.68 -4.76
N GLU A 168 -7.36 -6.39 -4.90
CA GLU A 168 -6.27 -7.37 -4.92
C GLU A 168 -5.41 -7.25 -3.66
N HIS A 169 -5.12 -6.01 -3.24
CA HIS A 169 -4.46 -5.72 -1.97
C HIS A 169 -5.25 -4.65 -1.23
N PHE A 170 -5.57 -4.91 0.03
CA PHE A 170 -6.27 -3.95 0.89
C PHE A 170 -5.52 -3.82 2.21
N GLU A 171 -5.24 -2.60 2.61
CA GLU A 171 -4.58 -2.25 3.86
C GLU A 171 -5.33 -1.10 4.52
N ALA A 172 -5.79 -1.31 5.75
CA ALA A 172 -6.47 -0.29 6.53
C ALA A 172 -5.93 -0.22 7.98
N THR A 173 -5.73 0.99 8.47
CA THR A 173 -5.51 1.28 9.89
C THR A 173 -6.64 2.17 10.39
N CYS A 174 -7.33 1.68 11.40
CA CYS A 174 -8.57 2.21 11.92
C CYS A 174 -8.40 2.69 13.36
N TYR A 175 -9.17 3.70 13.76
CA TYR A 175 -9.13 4.16 15.15
C TYR A 175 -9.82 3.22 16.13
N ASN A 176 -10.86 2.50 15.70
CA ASN A 176 -11.67 1.63 16.55
C ASN A 176 -12.17 0.40 15.77
N ALA A 177 -12.17 -0.79 16.37
CA ALA A 177 -12.66 -2.03 15.76
C ALA A 177 -14.15 -2.03 15.40
N ARG A 178 -14.99 -1.22 16.07
CA ARG A 178 -16.41 -1.02 15.75
C ARG A 178 -16.66 -0.58 14.31
N VAL A 179 -15.65 0.01 13.66
CA VAL A 179 -15.63 0.29 12.21
C VAL A 179 -16.06 -0.93 11.39
N LEU A 180 -15.69 -2.13 11.82
CA LEU A 180 -15.95 -3.36 11.09
C LEU A 180 -17.41 -3.75 11.02
N VAL A 181 -18.20 -3.40 12.03
CA VAL A 181 -19.65 -3.59 12.01
C VAL A 181 -20.27 -2.84 10.82
N ASN A 182 -19.67 -1.71 10.44
CA ASN A 182 -20.10 -0.87 9.33
C ASN A 182 -19.46 -1.23 7.99
N LEU A 183 -18.41 -2.06 7.99
CA LEU A 183 -17.62 -2.34 6.78
C LEU A 183 -18.30 -3.26 5.77
N ALA A 184 -19.44 -3.90 6.11
CA ALA A 184 -20.26 -4.73 5.20
C ALA A 184 -19.42 -5.52 4.16
N LEU A 185 -18.44 -6.29 4.64
CA LEU A 185 -17.50 -7.09 3.82
C LEU A 185 -18.15 -8.38 3.31
N ASP A 186 -19.47 -8.38 3.15
CA ASP A 186 -20.27 -9.53 2.75
C ASP A 186 -20.20 -9.77 1.23
N ALA A 187 -19.73 -8.78 0.46
CA ALA A 187 -19.62 -8.90 -0.98
C ALA A 187 -18.42 -9.78 -1.39
N PRO A 188 -18.52 -10.53 -2.51
CA PRO A 188 -17.41 -11.35 -2.99
C PRO A 188 -16.18 -10.51 -3.35
N MET A 189 -15.00 -10.98 -2.92
CA MET A 189 -13.70 -10.38 -3.21
C MET A 189 -12.85 -11.38 -4.01
N PRO A 190 -13.22 -11.67 -5.28
CA PRO A 190 -12.65 -12.78 -6.05
C PRO A 190 -11.16 -12.59 -6.40
N LEU A 191 -10.66 -11.35 -6.37
CA LEU A 191 -9.28 -11.02 -6.75
C LEU A 191 -8.36 -10.79 -5.54
N LEU A 192 -8.89 -10.80 -4.32
CA LEU A 192 -8.15 -10.40 -3.13
C LEU A 192 -7.05 -11.41 -2.79
N ARG A 193 -5.81 -10.93 -2.73
CA ARG A 193 -4.60 -11.71 -2.41
C ARG A 193 -4.01 -11.34 -1.06
N SER A 194 -4.12 -10.08 -0.67
CA SER A 194 -3.59 -9.56 0.60
C SER A 194 -4.64 -8.70 1.30
N PHE A 195 -4.85 -8.97 2.58
CA PHE A 195 -5.73 -8.19 3.43
C PHE A 195 -5.02 -7.80 4.73
N SER A 196 -5.02 -6.52 5.05
CA SER A 196 -4.43 -5.97 6.28
C SER A 196 -5.42 -5.06 6.98
N LEU A 197 -5.66 -5.28 8.26
CA LEU A 197 -6.56 -4.44 9.06
C LEU A 197 -6.04 -4.31 10.49
N HIS A 198 -5.70 -3.08 10.88
CA HIS A 198 -5.10 -2.77 12.18
C HIS A 198 -5.89 -1.69 12.93
N PHE A 199 -5.80 -1.66 14.25
CA PHE A 199 -6.48 -0.72 15.14
C PHE A 199 -5.50 0.06 16.02
N THR A 200 -5.82 1.32 16.32
CA THR A 200 -5.01 2.18 17.20
C THR A 200 -5.56 2.31 18.63
N CYS A 201 -6.69 1.66 18.97
CA CYS A 201 -7.32 1.74 20.29
C CYS A 201 -7.75 0.34 20.77
N GLU A 202 -7.57 0.09 22.06
CA GLU A 202 -7.77 -1.20 22.74
C GLU A 202 -9.24 -1.48 23.13
N GLU A 203 -10.15 -0.50 23.01
CA GLU A 203 -11.57 -0.73 23.29
C GLU A 203 -12.26 -1.48 22.14
N LEU A 204 -12.06 -2.79 22.14
CA LEU A 204 -12.67 -3.74 21.24
C LEU A 204 -14.07 -4.06 21.76
N GLY A 205 -15.11 -3.73 20.98
CA GLY A 205 -16.43 -4.31 21.19
C GLY A 205 -16.50 -5.73 20.60
N ASP A 206 -17.68 -6.36 20.58
CA ASP A 206 -17.92 -7.66 19.93
C ASP A 206 -18.38 -7.54 18.45
N PRO A 207 -17.52 -7.42 17.43
CA PRO A 207 -17.91 -7.59 16.04
C PRO A 207 -17.80 -9.05 15.60
N LYS A 208 -18.77 -9.89 15.97
CA LYS A 208 -18.90 -11.23 15.37
C LYS A 208 -19.36 -11.14 13.92
N ARG A 209 -18.45 -11.01 12.95
CA ARG A 209 -18.76 -11.17 11.52
C ARG A 209 -17.70 -11.99 10.80
N SER A 210 -18.17 -12.98 10.05
CA SER A 210 -17.35 -13.76 9.11
C SER A 210 -16.85 -12.86 7.97
N ILE A 211 -15.68 -12.27 8.14
CA ILE A 211 -15.00 -11.44 7.13
C ILE A 211 -14.18 -12.37 6.21
N LEU A 212 -14.15 -12.12 4.90
CA LEU A 212 -13.25 -12.76 3.91
C LEU A 212 -13.48 -14.23 3.50
N GLN A 213 -14.56 -14.90 3.92
CA GLN A 213 -14.86 -16.26 3.40
C GLN A 213 -14.95 -16.31 1.86
N ASN A 214 -15.40 -15.23 1.23
CA ASN A 214 -15.58 -15.13 -0.22
C ASN A 214 -14.34 -14.55 -0.95
N ALA A 215 -13.13 -14.95 -0.53
CA ALA A 215 -11.85 -14.54 -1.13
C ALA A 215 -10.96 -15.75 -1.49
N PRO A 216 -11.21 -16.44 -2.63
CA PRO A 216 -10.54 -17.70 -2.99
C PRO A 216 -9.06 -17.55 -3.39
N LEU A 217 -8.58 -16.32 -3.59
CA LEU A 217 -7.18 -16.04 -3.94
C LEU A 217 -6.37 -15.48 -2.77
N LEU A 218 -6.97 -15.39 -1.58
CA LEU A 218 -6.34 -14.79 -0.41
C LEU A 218 -5.17 -15.64 0.08
N ARG A 219 -3.99 -15.03 0.17
CA ARG A 219 -2.73 -15.68 0.59
C ARG A 219 -2.10 -15.03 1.81
N THR A 220 -2.27 -13.71 1.95
CA THR A 220 -1.66 -12.92 3.01
C THR A 220 -2.73 -12.25 3.84
N VAL A 221 -2.71 -12.48 5.15
CA VAL A 221 -3.60 -11.82 6.10
C VAL A 221 -2.78 -11.21 7.24
N SER A 222 -3.09 -9.96 7.58
CA SER A 222 -2.50 -9.25 8.70
C SER A 222 -3.61 -8.56 9.48
N VAL A 223 -3.99 -9.05 10.65
CA VAL A 223 -5.09 -8.46 11.43
C VAL A 223 -4.79 -8.35 12.91
N ASP A 224 -5.28 -7.28 13.52
CA ASP A 224 -5.33 -7.15 14.97
C ASP A 224 -6.55 -7.88 15.52
N ASP A 225 -6.37 -8.63 16.62
CA ASP A 225 -7.39 -9.31 17.42
C ASP A 225 -8.37 -10.21 16.63
N CYS A 226 -7.93 -11.43 16.31
CA CYS A 226 -8.75 -12.39 15.57
C CYS A 226 -10.04 -12.81 16.30
N GLY A 227 -10.00 -12.84 17.64
CA GLY A 227 -11.12 -13.27 18.49
C GLY A 227 -12.29 -12.29 18.41
N VAL A 228 -11.98 -11.00 18.50
CA VAL A 228 -12.95 -9.89 18.32
C VAL A 228 -13.61 -9.95 16.97
N LEU A 229 -12.85 -10.26 15.92
CA LEU A 229 -13.35 -10.26 14.55
C LEU A 229 -14.26 -11.44 14.21
N GLY A 230 -14.24 -12.54 15.00
CA GLY A 230 -14.98 -13.77 14.67
C GLY A 230 -14.70 -14.28 13.24
N VAL A 231 -13.47 -14.07 12.73
CA VAL A 231 -13.17 -14.29 11.31
C VAL A 231 -13.08 -15.77 11.01
N THR A 232 -13.82 -16.18 10.00
CA THR A 232 -13.62 -17.46 9.33
C THR A 232 -12.77 -17.20 8.09
N LEU A 233 -11.46 -17.19 8.30
CA LEU A 233 -10.52 -17.09 7.19
C LEU A 233 -10.46 -18.40 6.40
N PRO A 234 -10.15 -18.36 5.10
CA PRO A 234 -9.85 -19.55 4.33
C PRO A 234 -8.44 -20.06 4.70
N TRP A 235 -8.28 -20.57 5.92
CA TRP A 235 -6.99 -20.93 6.53
C TRP A 235 -6.13 -21.83 5.64
N SER A 236 -6.74 -22.82 4.98
CA SER A 236 -6.06 -23.84 4.19
C SER A 236 -5.33 -23.31 2.93
N GLN A 237 -5.59 -22.08 2.50
CA GLN A 237 -4.92 -21.44 1.37
C GLN A 237 -3.94 -20.34 1.76
N LEU A 238 -3.89 -19.93 3.03
CA LEU A 238 -2.99 -18.88 3.51
C LEU A 238 -1.54 -19.34 3.51
N THR A 239 -0.65 -18.44 3.10
CA THR A 239 0.81 -18.66 3.06
C THR A 239 1.56 -17.70 3.97
N SER A 240 0.97 -16.54 4.27
CA SER A 240 1.54 -15.53 5.16
C SER A 240 0.47 -15.03 6.11
N LEU A 241 0.78 -15.06 7.41
CA LEU A 241 -0.17 -14.70 8.45
C LEU A 241 0.53 -13.83 9.50
N ASN A 242 -0.06 -12.67 9.83
CA ASN A 242 0.38 -11.80 10.91
C ASN A 242 -0.83 -11.49 11.80
N LEU A 243 -0.82 -11.98 13.03
CA LEU A 243 -1.93 -11.83 13.94
C LEU A 243 -1.46 -11.19 15.23
N ARG A 244 -2.26 -10.25 15.73
CA ARG A 244 -2.03 -9.63 17.04
C ARG A 244 -3.14 -9.94 18.03
N CYS A 245 -2.84 -9.81 19.32
CA CYS A 245 -3.77 -10.01 20.43
C CYS A 245 -4.40 -11.41 20.42
N LEU A 246 -3.58 -12.45 20.21
CA LEU A 246 -4.05 -13.84 20.20
C LEU A 246 -3.84 -14.52 21.55
N TYR A 247 -4.78 -15.37 21.93
CA TYR A 247 -4.57 -16.34 23.01
C TYR A 247 -3.83 -17.58 22.50
N PRO A 248 -3.01 -18.26 23.33
CA PRO A 248 -2.31 -19.48 22.94
C PRO A 248 -3.23 -20.59 22.42
N GLU A 249 -4.42 -20.74 23.00
CA GLU A 249 -5.41 -21.75 22.59
C GLU A 249 -5.92 -21.52 21.16
N GLU A 250 -6.11 -20.25 20.78
CA GLU A 250 -6.55 -19.86 19.44
C GLU A 250 -5.48 -20.18 18.39
N CYS A 251 -4.21 -20.02 18.75
CA CYS A 251 -3.08 -20.32 17.87
C CYS A 251 -3.09 -21.79 17.42
N MET A 252 -3.38 -22.71 18.35
CA MET A 252 -3.44 -24.14 18.03
C MET A 252 -4.57 -24.47 17.07
N SER A 253 -5.76 -23.87 17.27
CA SER A 253 -6.88 -24.01 16.34
C SER A 253 -6.51 -23.50 14.94
N ILE A 254 -5.81 -22.37 14.84
CA ILE A 254 -5.37 -21.80 13.57
C ILE A 254 -4.39 -22.72 12.85
N PHE A 255 -3.38 -23.23 13.57
CA PHE A 255 -2.35 -24.09 12.99
C PHE A 255 -2.89 -25.43 12.49
N GLN A 256 -3.96 -25.96 13.10
CA GLN A 256 -4.62 -27.16 12.60
C GLN A 256 -5.25 -26.98 11.20
N HIS A 257 -5.64 -25.75 10.85
CA HIS A 257 -6.32 -25.46 9.58
C HIS A 257 -5.39 -24.81 8.54
N ALA A 258 -4.33 -24.13 8.97
CA ALA A 258 -3.45 -23.31 8.13
C ALA A 258 -2.15 -24.03 7.73
N LEU A 259 -2.26 -25.25 7.18
CA LEU A 259 -1.11 -26.13 6.91
C LEU A 259 -0.19 -25.69 5.76
N ARG A 260 -0.58 -24.65 5.00
CA ARG A 260 0.21 -24.10 3.87
C ARG A 260 0.96 -22.83 4.25
N LEU A 261 0.96 -22.45 5.53
CA LEU A 261 1.72 -21.32 6.01
C LEU A 261 3.21 -21.49 5.74
N VAL A 262 3.81 -20.43 5.23
CA VAL A 262 5.25 -20.29 5.00
C VAL A 262 5.82 -19.24 5.96
N HIS A 263 5.08 -18.17 6.20
CA HIS A 263 5.46 -17.09 7.10
C HIS A 263 4.35 -16.87 8.14
N CYS A 264 4.72 -16.88 9.42
CA CYS A 264 3.80 -16.62 10.52
C CYS A 264 4.41 -15.61 11.49
N THR A 265 3.65 -14.59 11.86
CA THR A 265 3.99 -13.63 12.91
C THR A 265 2.85 -13.56 13.91
N LEU A 266 3.15 -13.74 15.18
CA LEU A 266 2.18 -13.77 16.27
C LEU A 266 2.56 -12.73 17.33
N HIS A 267 1.60 -11.95 17.79
CA HIS A 267 1.67 -11.24 19.06
C HIS A 267 0.64 -11.85 20.01
N LEU A 268 1.13 -12.46 21.09
CA LEU A 268 0.33 -13.21 22.04
C LEU A 268 -0.09 -12.32 23.22
N TRP A 269 -1.21 -12.68 23.85
CA TRP A 269 -1.75 -12.03 25.04
C TRP A 269 -2.09 -13.10 26.09
N ASP A 270 -1.71 -12.86 27.35
CA ASP A 270 -1.86 -13.83 28.47
C ASP A 270 -3.32 -14.00 28.92
N GLY A 271 -4.15 -12.97 28.79
CA GLY A 271 -5.59 -13.13 29.07
C GLY A 271 -5.91 -13.24 30.54
N SER A 272 -5.24 -12.46 31.38
CA SER A 272 -5.59 -12.24 32.79
C SER A 272 -7.04 -11.76 33.03
N GLU A 273 -7.84 -11.55 31.97
CA GLU A 273 -9.30 -11.32 32.00
C GLU A 273 -10.11 -12.30 31.12
N ALA A 274 -9.56 -13.46 30.72
CA ALA A 274 -10.35 -14.47 30.02
C ALA A 274 -11.52 -14.90 30.93
N PRO A 275 -12.78 -14.91 30.43
CA PRO A 275 -13.89 -15.40 31.22
C PRO A 275 -13.57 -16.83 31.61
N GLN A 276 -13.59 -17.11 32.92
CA GLN A 276 -13.50 -18.45 33.48
C GLN A 276 -14.68 -19.29 32.96
N GLY A 277 -14.53 -19.80 31.74
CA GLY A 277 -15.38 -20.81 31.17
C GLY A 277 -14.95 -22.14 31.76
N ASP A 278 -15.83 -22.71 32.57
CA ASP A 278 -15.74 -24.09 33.04
C ASP A 278 -15.80 -25.06 31.86
N ASP A 279 -14.71 -25.22 31.11
CA ASP A 279 -14.52 -26.33 30.20
C ASP A 279 -13.06 -26.80 30.30
N GLN A 280 -12.79 -27.53 31.39
CA GLN A 280 -11.72 -28.53 31.43
C GLN A 280 -12.06 -29.61 30.39
N SER A 281 -11.81 -29.31 29.12
CA SER A 281 -11.76 -30.32 28.08
C SER A 281 -10.34 -30.86 28.06
N ASP A 282 -10.20 -31.98 28.77
CA ASP A 282 -9.06 -32.90 28.83
C ASP A 282 -8.86 -33.55 27.44
N HIS A 283 -8.63 -32.73 26.43
CA HIS A 283 -8.31 -33.17 25.08
C HIS A 283 -6.81 -33.38 25.01
N ALA A 284 -6.40 -34.65 24.93
CA ALA A 284 -5.09 -35.04 24.43
C ALA A 284 -4.95 -34.47 23.01
N GLN A 285 -4.41 -33.25 22.93
CA GLN A 285 -4.49 -32.43 21.74
C GLN A 285 -3.22 -32.70 20.92
N GLU A 286 -3.37 -33.46 19.84
CA GLU A 286 -2.28 -34.00 19.01
C GLU A 286 -1.26 -32.93 18.55
N ASP A 287 -0.03 -33.38 18.29
CA ASP A 287 1.02 -32.56 17.71
C ASP A 287 0.59 -32.03 16.32
N VAL A 288 0.80 -30.74 16.08
CA VAL A 288 0.43 -30.08 14.83
C VAL A 288 1.64 -29.93 13.92
N VAL A 289 1.56 -30.53 12.74
CA VAL A 289 2.63 -30.46 11.73
C VAL A 289 2.38 -29.28 10.79
N LEU A 290 3.33 -28.36 10.70
CA LEU A 290 3.34 -27.22 9.78
C LEU A 290 4.44 -27.46 8.72
N PRO A 291 4.14 -28.23 7.66
CA PRO A 291 5.15 -28.80 6.77
C PRO A 291 5.89 -27.78 5.91
N CYS A 292 5.29 -26.61 5.67
CA CYS A 292 5.82 -25.58 4.79
C CYS A 292 6.30 -24.34 5.53
N LEU A 293 6.23 -24.31 6.87
CA LEU A 293 6.53 -23.10 7.62
C LEU A 293 8.04 -22.87 7.65
N GLU A 294 8.47 -21.80 6.99
CA GLU A 294 9.88 -21.40 6.88
C GLU A 294 10.25 -20.32 7.91
N THR A 295 9.30 -19.44 8.25
CA THR A 295 9.51 -18.32 9.18
C THR A 295 8.44 -18.29 10.26
N LEU A 296 8.85 -18.36 11.52
CA LEU A 296 7.99 -18.13 12.69
C LEU A 296 8.55 -17.00 13.54
N ILE A 297 7.74 -15.96 13.76
CA ILE A 297 8.08 -14.83 14.62
C ILE A 297 7.04 -14.71 15.72
N ILE A 298 7.44 -14.85 16.97
CA ILE A 298 6.63 -14.61 18.16
C ILE A 298 7.16 -13.35 18.82
N GLN A 299 6.31 -12.36 18.94
CA GLN A 299 6.67 -11.05 19.43
C GLN A 299 6.63 -11.02 20.96
N PRO A 300 7.42 -10.16 21.62
CA PRO A 300 7.47 -10.07 23.08
C PRO A 300 6.08 -9.86 23.70
N SER A 301 5.75 -10.71 24.66
CA SER A 301 4.57 -10.62 25.51
C SER A 301 4.96 -11.05 26.93
N SER A 302 4.56 -10.29 27.94
CA SER A 302 4.70 -10.74 29.33
C SER A 302 3.69 -11.86 29.60
N ASP A 303 4.08 -12.79 30.47
CA ASP A 303 3.18 -13.73 31.16
C ASP A 303 2.52 -14.84 30.30
N VAL A 304 2.91 -15.04 29.05
CA VAL A 304 2.36 -16.11 28.20
C VAL A 304 3.07 -17.45 28.42
N ASP A 305 2.30 -18.52 28.65
CA ASP A 305 2.82 -19.89 28.72
C ASP A 305 3.26 -20.41 27.34
N PRO A 306 4.55 -20.79 27.16
CA PRO A 306 5.07 -21.29 25.89
C PRO A 306 4.75 -22.77 25.62
N GLU A 307 3.97 -23.48 26.44
CA GLU A 307 3.69 -24.93 26.30
C GLU A 307 3.23 -25.31 24.88
N PHE A 308 2.45 -24.46 24.20
CA PHE A 308 1.98 -24.72 22.84
C PHE A 308 3.12 -24.92 21.83
N LEU A 309 4.30 -24.32 22.03
CA LEU A 309 5.47 -24.52 21.17
C LEU A 309 5.92 -25.97 21.16
N THR A 310 5.82 -26.65 22.31
CA THR A 310 6.21 -28.05 22.43
C THR A 310 5.34 -28.95 21.55
N ARG A 311 4.17 -28.49 21.11
CA ARG A 311 3.20 -29.27 20.32
C ARG A 311 3.28 -29.02 18.82
N LEU A 312 4.22 -28.19 18.37
CA LEU A 312 4.42 -27.88 16.97
C LEU A 312 5.53 -28.76 16.37
N ILE A 313 5.35 -29.14 15.10
CA ILE A 313 6.38 -29.81 14.30
C ILE A 313 6.56 -29.01 13.01
N MET A 314 7.70 -28.36 12.85
CA MET A 314 7.95 -27.39 11.78
C MET A 314 9.21 -27.79 10.99
N PRO A 315 9.15 -28.84 10.16
CA PRO A 315 10.36 -29.44 9.56
C PRO A 315 11.05 -28.54 8.54
N ALA A 316 10.32 -27.57 7.96
CA ALA A 316 10.85 -26.62 6.98
C ALA A 316 11.35 -25.31 7.62
N LEU A 317 11.36 -25.19 8.95
CA LEU A 317 11.68 -23.93 9.62
C LEU A 317 13.13 -23.50 9.37
N LEU A 318 13.30 -22.29 8.85
CA LEU A 318 14.59 -21.66 8.55
C LEU A 318 14.87 -20.48 9.49
N HIS A 319 13.83 -19.71 9.84
CA HIS A 319 13.94 -18.51 10.67
C HIS A 319 12.99 -18.62 11.86
N LEU A 320 13.54 -18.50 13.07
CA LEU A 320 12.79 -18.51 14.32
C LEU A 320 13.12 -17.25 15.12
N SER A 321 12.09 -16.52 15.52
CA SER A 321 12.22 -15.35 16.37
C SER A 321 11.24 -15.46 17.54
N LEU A 322 11.72 -15.39 18.77
CA LEU A 322 10.90 -15.53 19.98
C LEU A 322 11.51 -14.81 21.18
N PRO A 323 10.73 -14.51 22.24
CA PRO A 323 11.26 -13.90 23.46
C PRO A 323 12.07 -14.92 24.29
N GLU A 324 13.14 -14.49 24.95
CA GLU A 324 13.94 -15.39 25.80
C GLU A 324 13.13 -16.05 26.92
N ALA A 325 12.13 -15.34 27.46
CA ALA A 325 11.23 -15.85 28.49
C ALA A 325 10.54 -17.17 28.09
N PHE A 326 10.35 -17.41 26.79
CA PHE A 326 9.74 -18.64 26.28
C PHE A 326 10.71 -19.82 26.31
N LEU A 327 12.02 -19.55 26.43
CA LEU A 327 13.06 -20.56 26.50
C LEU A 327 13.47 -20.89 27.94
N THR A 328 13.28 -19.95 28.88
CA THR A 328 13.59 -20.12 30.31
C THR A 328 12.46 -20.79 31.09
N TRP A 329 11.55 -21.49 30.40
CA TRP A 329 10.49 -22.30 30.99
C TRP A 329 10.61 -23.73 30.47
N PRO A 330 10.62 -24.77 31.33
CA PRO A 330 10.46 -24.75 32.78
C PRO A 330 11.76 -24.53 33.59
N GLU A 331 12.92 -24.42 32.93
CA GLU A 331 14.23 -24.26 33.57
C GLU A 331 14.84 -22.89 33.28
N ASP A 332 15.62 -22.32 34.22
CA ASP A 332 16.25 -21.00 34.06
C ASP A 332 17.29 -20.92 32.90
N ASP A 333 17.79 -22.07 32.43
CA ASP A 333 18.73 -22.13 31.29
C ASP A 333 17.97 -22.32 29.97
N PRO A 334 18.04 -21.36 29.02
CA PRO A 334 17.29 -21.43 27.77
C PRO A 334 17.86 -22.47 26.77
N ILE A 335 19.11 -22.93 26.95
CA ILE A 335 19.81 -23.73 25.95
C ILE A 335 19.30 -25.18 25.84
N PRO A 336 19.12 -25.93 26.94
CA PRO A 336 18.64 -27.32 26.88
C PRO A 336 17.26 -27.40 26.23
N TYR A 337 16.33 -26.56 26.67
CA TYR A 337 14.97 -26.54 26.15
C TYR A 337 14.93 -26.17 24.65
N LEU A 338 15.71 -25.18 24.22
CA LEU A 338 15.81 -24.85 22.80
C LEU A 338 16.37 -26.01 21.96
N LYS A 339 17.37 -26.77 22.47
CA LYS A 339 17.88 -27.95 21.76
C LYS A 339 16.82 -29.03 21.61
N GLU A 340 16.02 -29.26 22.63
CA GLU A 340 14.91 -30.22 22.59
C GLU A 340 13.83 -29.80 21.59
N LEU A 341 13.44 -28.53 21.59
CA LEU A 341 12.50 -27.98 20.61
C LEU A 341 13.00 -28.13 19.18
N LEU A 342 14.24 -27.73 18.89
CA LEU A 342 14.81 -27.85 17.54
C LEU A 342 14.94 -29.31 17.09
N ALA A 343 15.29 -30.22 18.00
CA ALA A 343 15.31 -31.64 17.73
C ALA A 343 13.90 -32.19 17.41
N LYS A 344 12.87 -31.75 18.15
CA LYS A 344 11.47 -32.13 17.91
C LYS A 344 10.96 -31.57 16.58
N TYR A 345 11.27 -30.32 16.25
CA TYR A 345 10.85 -29.72 14.99
C TYR A 345 11.45 -30.42 13.77
N GLY A 346 12.62 -31.06 13.93
CA GLY A 346 13.30 -31.77 12.85
C GLY A 346 13.78 -30.82 11.74
N CYS A 347 14.02 -29.55 12.07
CA CYS A 347 14.36 -28.50 11.13
C CYS A 347 15.86 -28.25 11.02
N GLN A 348 16.26 -27.53 9.97
CA GLN A 348 17.63 -27.00 9.80
C GLN A 348 17.59 -25.49 9.92
N LEU A 349 17.48 -25.00 11.16
CA LEU A 349 17.37 -23.58 11.43
C LEU A 349 18.61 -22.82 10.94
N GLN A 350 18.40 -21.77 10.16
CA GLN A 350 19.45 -20.91 9.60
C GLN A 350 19.63 -19.65 10.43
N GLU A 351 18.55 -19.10 10.96
CA GLU A 351 18.55 -17.85 11.73
C GLU A 351 17.70 -18.00 12.99
N LEU A 352 18.27 -17.57 14.11
CA LEU A 352 17.60 -17.48 15.40
C LEU A 352 17.71 -16.05 15.91
N GLN A 353 16.57 -15.44 16.22
CA GLN A 353 16.52 -14.14 16.86
C GLN A 353 15.83 -14.28 18.22
N ILE A 354 16.44 -13.72 19.26
CA ILE A 354 15.92 -13.80 20.62
C ILE A 354 15.62 -12.38 21.10
N PHE A 355 14.36 -12.10 21.41
CA PHE A 355 13.96 -10.82 21.99
C PHE A 355 14.20 -10.81 23.51
N ASP A 356 14.49 -9.62 24.04
CA ASP A 356 14.68 -9.38 25.48
C ASP A 356 15.70 -10.32 26.13
N ALA A 357 16.75 -10.68 25.38
CA ALA A 357 17.81 -11.57 25.86
C ALA A 357 18.55 -10.97 27.05
N SER A 358 18.39 -11.62 28.21
CA SER A 358 19.15 -11.45 29.43
C SER A 358 20.44 -12.28 29.42
N ALA A 359 20.44 -13.44 28.74
CA ALA A 359 21.64 -14.25 28.59
C ALA A 359 22.63 -13.63 27.59
N ALA A 360 23.93 -13.85 27.82
CA ALA A 360 24.95 -13.34 26.93
C ALA A 360 24.83 -14.00 25.54
N GLU A 361 24.89 -13.21 24.47
CA GLU A 361 24.88 -13.67 23.08
C GLU A 361 25.94 -14.76 22.81
N SER A 362 27.07 -14.70 23.52
CA SER A 362 28.13 -15.72 23.48
C SER A 362 27.66 -17.11 23.91
N LEU A 363 26.67 -17.21 24.80
CA LEU A 363 26.07 -18.47 25.23
C LEU A 363 25.38 -19.16 24.04
N TYR A 364 24.49 -18.44 23.34
CA TYR A 364 23.80 -18.95 22.16
C TYR A 364 24.77 -19.26 21.02
N ARG A 365 25.75 -18.39 20.75
CA ARG A 365 26.79 -18.64 19.74
C ARG A 365 27.61 -19.91 20.03
N SER A 366 27.90 -20.18 21.30
CA SER A 366 28.64 -21.38 21.70
C SER A 366 27.81 -22.66 21.55
N ALA A 367 26.51 -22.59 21.84
CA ALA A 367 25.60 -23.73 21.78
C ALA A 367 25.13 -24.05 20.35
N PHE A 368 25.05 -23.04 19.47
CA PHE A 368 24.52 -23.15 18.11
C PHE A 368 25.45 -22.50 17.07
N PRO A 369 26.65 -23.06 16.84
CA PRO A 369 27.67 -22.44 15.98
C PRO A 369 27.29 -22.38 14.49
N SER A 370 26.32 -23.17 14.05
CA SER A 370 25.84 -23.22 12.66
C SER A 370 24.67 -22.27 12.38
N ILE A 371 24.14 -21.59 13.40
CA ILE A 371 22.95 -20.74 13.30
C ILE A 371 23.40 -19.27 13.32
N VAL A 372 22.84 -18.46 12.42
CA VAL A 372 23.05 -17.02 12.41
C VAL A 372 22.26 -16.39 13.54
N LEU A 373 22.95 -15.63 14.40
CA LEU A 373 22.39 -14.81 15.47
C LEU A 373 22.62 -13.34 15.07
N PRO A 374 21.57 -12.63 14.59
CA PRO A 374 21.67 -11.26 14.07
C PRO A 374 21.77 -10.19 15.15
#